data_AF-A0A6L3EQ41-F1
#
_entry.id   AF-A0A6L3EQ41-F1
#
_cell.length_a   1.000
_cell.length_b   1.000
_cell.length_c   1.000
_cell.angle_alpha   90.00
_cell.angle_beta   90.00
_cell.angle_gamma   90.00
#
_symmetry.space_group_name_H-M   'P 1'
#
loop_
_entity.id
_entity.type
_entity.pdbx_description
1 polymer ?
#
loop_
_entity_poly.entity_id
_entity_poly.type
_entity_poly.pdbx_seq_one_letter_code
_entity_poly.pdbx_strand_id
1 'polypeptide(L)'
;MTPERLTVAIDRYDRHMPLFVGMVASPPGIEIEFLEVGMDPPRRHGVDRHRRMLVDREFDAAEVSLASYLVARDQGMEDLIALPVFPRRLFSHNHMFVSERSGIDSPVGLVGRRVAIWAFQVTMSVLAKGDLKRDHGVDWRDIVWLTENAEEIRTDYGADVRIERLPAGF
;
A
#
# COMPACT_ATOMS: atom_id res chain seq x y z
N MET A 1 14.41 -13.15 33.46
CA MET A 1 14.20 -13.61 32.07
C MET A 1 14.68 -12.49 31.16
N THR A 2 15.49 -12.81 30.15
CA THR A 2 15.85 -11.84 29.11
C THR A 2 14.59 -11.52 28.30
N PRO A 3 14.29 -10.23 28.05
CA PRO A 3 13.13 -9.87 27.24
C PRO A 3 13.27 -10.42 25.82
N GLU A 4 12.15 -10.83 25.23
CA GLU A 4 12.08 -11.20 23.82
C GLU A 4 12.20 -9.94 22.96
N ARG A 5 13.12 -9.93 21.99
CA ARG A 5 13.34 -8.78 21.11
C ARG A 5 12.57 -8.98 19.81
N LEU A 6 11.77 -7.98 19.45
CA LEU A 6 10.97 -7.95 18.22
C LEU A 6 11.28 -6.69 17.41
N THR A 7 11.29 -6.82 16.09
CA THR A 7 11.45 -5.75 15.12
C THR A 7 10.11 -5.40 14.46
N VAL A 8 9.82 -4.10 14.35
CA VAL A 8 8.57 -3.62 13.76
C VAL A 8 8.86 -2.54 12.72
N ALA A 9 8.66 -2.84 11.44
CA ALA A 9 8.88 -1.91 10.34
C ALA A 9 7.64 -1.08 10.01
N ILE A 10 7.72 0.24 10.22
CA ILE A 10 6.62 1.19 9.96
C ILE A 10 7.16 2.48 9.34
N ASP A 11 6.30 3.22 8.65
CA ASP A 11 6.68 4.57 8.20
C ASP A 11 6.66 5.58 9.35
N ARG A 12 7.36 6.69 9.19
CA ARG A 12 7.42 7.76 10.18
C ARG A 12 6.30 8.78 9.99
N TYR A 13 5.08 8.36 10.31
CA TYR A 13 3.95 9.29 10.45
C TYR A 13 4.02 10.05 11.77
N ASP A 14 3.36 11.20 11.82
CA ASP A 14 3.11 11.99 13.04
C ASP A 14 2.68 11.12 14.23
N ARG A 15 1.73 10.20 14.00
CA ARG A 15 1.22 9.25 15.00
C ARG A 15 2.19 8.12 15.38
N HIS A 16 3.21 7.86 14.58
CA HIS A 16 4.26 6.87 14.89
C HIS A 16 5.49 7.51 15.55
N MET A 17 5.65 8.83 15.48
CA MET A 17 6.78 9.54 16.09
C MET A 17 7.03 9.15 17.55
N PRO A 18 6.01 9.02 18.43
CA PRO A 18 6.23 8.60 19.82
C PRO A 18 6.95 7.26 19.98
N LEU A 19 6.79 6.34 19.01
CA LEU A 19 7.46 5.04 18.99
C LEU A 19 8.96 5.21 18.70
N PHE A 20 9.31 6.09 17.76
CA PHE A 20 10.70 6.33 17.35
C PHE A 20 11.52 7.15 18.34
N VAL A 21 10.87 8.02 19.12
CA VAL A 21 11.54 8.89 20.11
C VAL A 21 11.49 8.33 21.54
N GLY A 22 11.07 7.07 21.72
CA GLY A 22 11.05 6.41 23.02
C GLY A 22 10.01 6.95 24.00
N MET A 23 8.95 7.60 23.51
CA MET A 23 7.84 8.08 24.36
C MET A 23 6.86 6.96 24.71
N VAL A 24 6.90 5.83 24.00
CA VAL A 24 6.08 4.65 24.27
C VAL A 24 7.00 3.55 24.81
N ALA A 25 6.71 3.07 26.02
CA ALA A 25 7.44 1.97 26.62
C ALA A 25 7.04 0.63 26.00
N SER A 26 7.99 -0.30 25.91
CA SER A 26 7.68 -1.68 25.52
C SER A 26 6.88 -2.39 26.63
N PRO A 27 6.00 -3.35 26.29
CA PRO A 27 5.31 -4.18 27.28
C PRO A 27 6.29 -4.99 28.15
N PRO A 28 5.92 -5.36 29.39
CA PRO A 28 6.77 -6.20 30.23
C PRO A 28 7.17 -7.50 29.54
N GLY A 29 8.47 -7.82 29.54
CA GLY A 29 9.01 -9.06 28.96
C GLY A 29 9.29 -9.00 27.46
N ILE A 30 8.98 -7.90 26.79
CA ILE A 30 9.23 -7.69 25.35
C ILE A 30 10.06 -6.40 25.18
N GLU A 31 11.00 -6.43 24.25
CA GLU A 31 11.71 -5.25 23.76
C GLU A 31 11.37 -5.05 22.28
N ILE A 32 10.74 -3.93 21.93
CA ILE A 32 10.33 -3.63 20.56
C ILE A 32 11.28 -2.61 19.94
N GLU A 33 11.92 -2.99 18.84
CA GLU A 33 12.70 -2.10 17.99
C GLU A 33 11.87 -1.64 16.79
N PHE A 34 11.50 -0.35 16.78
CA PHE A 34 10.79 0.25 15.65
C PHE A 34 11.77 0.69 14.55
N LEU A 35 11.62 0.10 13.37
CA LEU A 35 12.41 0.40 12.19
C LEU A 35 11.65 1.37 11.29
N GLU A 36 12.18 2.59 11.14
CA GLU A 36 11.71 3.58 10.16
C GLU A 36 11.99 3.09 8.73
N VAL A 37 11.01 2.41 8.13
CA VAL A 37 11.04 1.88 6.76
C VAL A 37 9.85 2.43 5.98
N GLY A 38 10.09 3.45 5.17
CA GLY A 38 9.02 4.19 4.48
C GLY A 38 8.76 3.74 3.04
N MET A 39 7.94 4.51 2.33
CA MET A 39 7.80 4.39 0.88
C MET A 39 8.87 5.21 0.14
N ASP A 40 9.00 6.48 0.50
CA ASP A 40 9.89 7.41 -0.20
C ASP A 40 11.21 7.58 0.55
N PRO A 41 12.37 7.51 -0.14
CA PRO A 41 13.64 7.85 0.47
C PRO A 41 13.74 9.36 0.74
N PRO A 42 14.54 9.79 1.74
CA PRO A 42 15.32 8.96 2.67
C PRO A 42 14.50 8.54 3.89
N ARG A 43 14.85 7.39 4.46
CA ARG A 43 14.34 6.85 5.73
C ARG A 43 15.48 6.13 6.45
N ARG A 44 15.50 6.20 7.79
CA ARG A 44 16.65 5.72 8.59
C ARG A 44 17.00 4.24 8.34
N HIS A 45 16.02 3.39 8.10
CA HIS A 45 16.23 1.95 7.85
C HIS A 45 15.80 1.52 6.44
N GLY A 46 15.78 2.47 5.49
CA GLY A 46 15.48 2.23 4.09
C GLY A 46 14.00 2.33 3.74
N VAL A 47 13.65 1.82 2.57
CA VAL A 47 12.29 1.85 2.03
C VAL A 47 11.78 0.42 1.81
N ASP A 48 10.61 0.29 1.19
CA ASP A 48 10.07 -0.97 0.67
C ASP A 48 9.67 -1.97 1.76
N ARG A 49 9.05 -1.47 2.86
CA ARG A 49 8.58 -2.32 3.97
C ARG A 49 7.59 -3.41 3.53
N HIS A 50 6.84 -3.16 2.46
CA HIS A 50 5.83 -4.08 1.95
C HIS A 50 6.47 -5.35 1.39
N ARG A 51 7.39 -5.21 0.44
CA ARG A 51 8.16 -6.35 -0.10
C ARG A 51 8.98 -7.04 0.98
N ARG A 52 9.69 -6.26 1.80
CA ARG A 52 10.55 -6.78 2.86
C ARG A 52 9.79 -7.62 3.90
N MET A 53 8.52 -7.32 4.14
CA MET A 53 7.64 -8.15 4.99
C MET A 53 7.00 -9.32 4.23
N LEU A 54 6.35 -9.03 3.10
CA LEU A 54 5.51 -10.00 2.40
C LEU A 54 6.33 -11.04 1.64
N VAL A 55 7.51 -10.68 1.15
CA VAL A 55 8.38 -11.54 0.34
C VAL A 55 9.61 -11.96 1.12
N ASP A 56 10.36 -11.00 1.66
CA ASP A 56 11.69 -11.30 2.22
C ASP A 56 11.64 -11.77 3.70
N ARG A 57 10.49 -11.62 4.38
CA ARG A 57 10.30 -11.99 5.79
C ARG A 57 11.31 -11.34 6.74
N GLU A 58 11.68 -10.09 6.49
CA GLU A 58 12.79 -9.43 7.17
C GLU A 58 12.46 -8.99 8.61
N PHE A 59 11.18 -8.84 8.96
CA PHE A 59 10.74 -8.29 10.24
C PHE A 59 9.77 -9.21 10.95
N ASP A 60 9.72 -9.11 12.28
CA ASP A 60 8.71 -9.83 13.09
C ASP A 60 7.30 -9.26 12.85
N ALA A 61 7.20 -7.95 12.61
CA ALA A 61 5.98 -7.30 12.15
C ALA A 61 6.28 -6.10 11.23
N ALA A 62 5.31 -5.75 10.38
CA ALA A 62 5.40 -4.52 9.59
C ALA A 62 4.02 -3.94 9.28
N GLU A 63 4.00 -2.64 9.03
CA GLU A 63 2.87 -2.00 8.35
C GLU A 63 2.85 -2.45 6.88
N VAL A 64 1.75 -3.09 6.46
CA VAL A 64 1.55 -3.54 5.08
C VAL A 64 0.28 -2.99 4.45
N SER A 65 0.25 -2.90 3.12
CA SER A 65 -0.98 -2.65 2.37
C SER A 65 -2.01 -3.73 2.72
N LEU A 66 -3.19 -3.34 3.23
CA LEU A 66 -4.27 -4.27 3.55
C LEU A 66 -4.67 -5.09 2.32
N ALA A 67 -4.79 -4.46 1.15
CA ALA A 67 -5.16 -5.17 -0.07
C ALA A 67 -4.10 -6.20 -0.49
N SER A 68 -2.81 -5.89 -0.33
CA SER A 68 -1.73 -6.85 -0.60
C SER A 68 -1.71 -7.98 0.42
N TYR A 69 -1.99 -7.69 1.69
CA TYR A 69 -2.18 -8.71 2.73
C TYR A 69 -3.36 -9.64 2.42
N LEU A 70 -4.50 -9.11 1.98
CA LEU A 70 -5.66 -9.93 1.65
C LEU A 70 -5.36 -10.88 0.49
N VAL A 71 -4.63 -10.43 -0.54
CA VAL A 71 -4.20 -11.32 -1.62
C VAL A 71 -3.16 -12.33 -1.15
N ALA A 72 -2.19 -11.94 -0.31
CA ALA A 72 -1.26 -12.88 0.32
C ALA A 72 -2.00 -14.00 1.07
N ARG A 73 -3.03 -13.64 1.84
CA ARG A 73 -3.88 -14.58 2.59
C ARG A 73 -4.69 -15.50 1.67
N ASP A 74 -5.28 -14.94 0.61
CA ASP A 74 -6.01 -15.70 -0.41
C ASP A 74 -5.09 -16.73 -1.12
N GLN A 75 -3.80 -16.39 -1.27
CA GLN A 75 -2.79 -17.28 -1.85
C GLN A 75 -2.09 -18.20 -0.83
N GLY A 76 -2.64 -18.35 0.39
CA GLY A 76 -2.20 -19.34 1.36
C GLY A 76 -1.08 -18.91 2.31
N MET A 77 -0.76 -17.62 2.41
CA MET A 77 0.18 -17.11 3.43
C MET A 77 -0.49 -17.03 4.81
N GLU A 78 -0.74 -18.20 5.40
CA GLU A 78 -1.50 -18.36 6.65
C GLU A 78 -0.72 -17.95 7.91
N ASP A 79 0.60 -17.85 7.81
CA ASP A 79 1.53 -17.45 8.86
C ASP A 79 1.51 -15.94 9.15
N LEU A 80 1.01 -15.13 8.21
CA LEU A 80 0.82 -13.70 8.41
C LEU A 80 -0.51 -13.39 9.10
N ILE A 81 -0.42 -12.90 10.33
CA ILE A 81 -1.58 -12.48 11.13
C ILE A 81 -1.66 -10.95 11.12
N ALA A 82 -2.75 -10.40 10.57
CA ALA A 82 -2.99 -8.97 10.62
C ALA A 82 -3.55 -8.54 11.98
N LEU A 83 -3.01 -7.44 12.51
CA LEU A 83 -3.61 -6.71 13.60
C LEU A 83 -4.59 -5.68 13.04
N PRO A 84 -5.76 -5.43 13.68
CA PRO A 84 -6.76 -4.48 13.19
C PRO A 84 -6.36 -3.02 13.50
N VAL A 85 -5.12 -2.67 13.17
CA VAL A 85 -4.54 -1.34 13.36
C VAL A 85 -4.38 -0.71 11.99
N PHE A 86 -5.04 0.43 11.78
CA PHE A 86 -5.02 1.16 10.51
C PHE A 86 -4.46 2.56 10.74
N PRO A 87 -3.12 2.73 10.77
CA PRO A 87 -2.51 3.98 11.16
C PRO A 87 -2.81 5.10 10.17
N ARG A 88 -2.93 4.79 8.88
CA ARG A 88 -3.18 5.78 7.83
C ARG A 88 -4.57 5.58 7.24
N ARG A 89 -5.41 6.60 7.36
CA ARG A 89 -6.75 6.64 6.77
C ARG A 89 -6.87 7.86 5.89
N LEU A 90 -7.13 7.64 4.60
CA LEU A 90 -7.17 8.68 3.59
C LEU A 90 -8.35 8.47 2.67
N PHE A 91 -8.91 9.57 2.16
CA PHE A 91 -9.90 9.53 1.10
C PHE A 91 -9.18 9.42 -0.25
N SER A 92 -9.66 8.52 -1.12
CA SER A 92 -9.08 8.31 -2.44
C SER A 92 -9.17 9.56 -3.34
N HIS A 93 -10.26 10.31 -3.22
CA HIS A 93 -10.53 11.55 -3.95
C HIS A 93 -9.39 12.57 -3.85
N ASN A 94 -8.75 12.69 -2.68
CA ASN A 94 -7.62 13.61 -2.47
C ASN A 94 -6.33 13.18 -3.19
N HIS A 95 -6.33 12.04 -3.87
CA HIS A 95 -5.18 11.45 -4.56
C HIS A 95 -5.47 11.15 -6.04
N MET A 96 -6.59 11.65 -6.57
CA MET A 96 -6.92 11.57 -7.99
C MET A 96 -6.67 12.93 -8.64
N PHE A 97 -5.78 12.95 -9.63
CA PHE A 97 -5.41 14.17 -10.32
C PHE A 97 -5.59 13.99 -11.82
N VAL A 98 -6.09 15.03 -12.48
CA VAL A 98 -6.16 15.12 -13.93
C VAL A 98 -5.43 16.39 -14.37
N SER A 99 -4.81 16.35 -15.54
CA SER A 99 -4.25 17.57 -16.13
C SER A 99 -5.39 18.49 -16.57
N GLU A 100 -5.26 19.80 -16.36
CA GLU A 100 -6.20 20.78 -16.95
C GLU A 100 -6.32 20.63 -18.48
N ARG A 101 -5.25 20.18 -19.14
CA ARG A 101 -5.21 19.95 -20.59
C ARG A 101 -5.99 18.71 -21.04
N SER A 102 -6.40 17.84 -20.10
CA SER A 102 -7.12 16.61 -20.42
C SER A 102 -8.59 16.85 -20.81
N GLY A 103 -9.16 17.98 -20.41
CA GLY A 103 -10.59 18.27 -20.55
C GLY A 103 -11.50 17.35 -19.70
N ILE A 104 -10.95 16.63 -18.72
CA ILE A 104 -11.70 15.76 -17.81
C ILE A 104 -12.17 16.60 -16.62
N ASP A 105 -13.49 16.74 -16.47
CA ASP A 105 -14.14 17.48 -15.39
C ASP A 105 -14.92 16.58 -14.41
N SER A 106 -15.03 15.28 -14.73
CA SER A 106 -15.79 14.31 -13.96
C SER A 106 -15.22 12.90 -14.13
N PRO A 107 -15.46 11.97 -13.17
CA PRO A 107 -14.93 10.61 -13.22
C PRO A 107 -15.34 9.81 -14.46
N VAL A 108 -16.51 10.09 -15.05
CA VAL A 108 -16.97 9.44 -16.29
C VAL A 108 -15.99 9.69 -17.45
N GLY A 109 -15.30 10.83 -17.45
CA GLY A 109 -14.28 11.15 -18.45
C GLY A 109 -13.05 10.22 -18.42
N LEU A 110 -12.90 9.37 -17.39
CA LEU A 110 -11.83 8.38 -17.29
C LEU A 110 -12.10 7.12 -18.13
N VAL A 111 -13.35 6.87 -18.55
CA VAL A 111 -13.70 5.70 -19.36
C VAL A 111 -12.89 5.69 -20.66
N GLY A 112 -12.22 4.57 -20.92
CA GLY A 112 -11.34 4.36 -22.06
C GLY A 112 -10.02 5.13 -21.99
N ARG A 113 -9.77 5.92 -20.95
CA ARG A 113 -8.52 6.67 -20.76
C ARG A 113 -7.45 5.84 -20.08
N ARG A 114 -6.22 6.35 -20.17
CA ARG A 114 -5.03 5.80 -19.52
C ARG A 114 -4.83 6.54 -18.19
N VAL A 115 -4.87 5.81 -17.08
CA VAL A 115 -4.74 6.36 -15.72
C VAL A 115 -3.56 5.72 -15.02
N ALA A 116 -2.61 6.54 -14.58
CA ALA A 116 -1.42 6.07 -13.87
C ALA A 116 -1.73 5.83 -12.38
N ILE A 117 -1.21 4.72 -11.85
CA ILE A 117 -1.29 4.31 -10.45
C ILE A 117 0.04 3.68 -10.01
N TRP A 118 0.30 3.69 -8.70
CA TRP A 118 1.51 3.08 -8.14
C TRP A 118 1.62 1.59 -8.50
N ALA A 119 0.65 0.78 -8.07
CA ALA A 119 0.48 -0.62 -8.44
C ALA A 119 -1.01 -0.95 -8.39
N PHE A 120 -1.45 -2.07 -8.96
CA PHE A 120 -2.87 -2.37 -9.05
C PHE A 120 -3.45 -2.89 -7.72
N GLN A 121 -2.65 -3.61 -6.93
CA GLN A 121 -3.07 -4.26 -5.68
C GLN A 121 -3.00 -3.34 -4.46
N VAL A 122 -2.24 -2.24 -4.48
CA VAL A 122 -2.07 -1.42 -3.27
C VAL A 122 -3.39 -0.81 -2.79
N THR A 123 -3.54 -0.69 -1.47
CA THR A 123 -4.80 -0.33 -0.81
C THR A 123 -5.44 0.93 -1.38
N MET A 124 -4.64 1.96 -1.69
CA MET A 124 -5.19 3.20 -2.28
C MET A 124 -5.72 3.02 -3.70
N SER A 125 -5.06 2.20 -4.52
CA SER A 125 -5.55 1.87 -5.88
C SER A 125 -6.85 1.07 -5.82
N VAL A 126 -6.99 0.15 -4.87
CA VAL A 126 -8.23 -0.61 -4.67
C VAL A 126 -9.37 0.31 -4.21
N LEU A 127 -9.11 1.18 -3.23
CA LEU A 127 -10.10 2.13 -2.74
C LEU A 127 -10.55 3.10 -3.84
N ALA A 128 -9.60 3.68 -4.60
CA ALA A 128 -9.89 4.57 -5.72
C ALA A 128 -10.81 3.91 -6.76
N LYS A 129 -10.50 2.67 -7.17
CA LYS A 129 -11.35 1.89 -8.10
C LYS A 129 -12.72 1.58 -7.51
N GLY A 130 -12.79 1.28 -6.22
CA GLY A 130 -14.04 1.05 -5.49
C GLY A 130 -14.94 2.29 -5.49
N ASP A 131 -14.38 3.45 -5.17
CA ASP A 131 -15.08 4.73 -5.10
C ASP A 131 -15.56 5.16 -6.50
N LEU A 132 -14.75 4.99 -7.55
CA LEU A 132 -15.16 5.20 -8.95
C LEU A 132 -16.43 4.42 -9.31
N LYS A 133 -16.46 3.13 -8.96
CA LYS A 133 -17.62 2.28 -9.27
C LYS A 133 -18.82 2.61 -8.40
N ARG A 134 -18.60 2.74 -7.09
CA ARG A 134 -19.66 2.90 -6.09
C ARG A 134 -20.34 4.26 -6.17
N ASP A 135 -19.54 5.32 -6.22
CA ASP A 135 -20.01 6.70 -6.03
C ASP A 135 -20.21 7.42 -7.37
N HIS A 136 -19.59 6.94 -8.45
CA HIS A 136 -19.65 7.57 -9.78
C HIS A 136 -20.17 6.64 -10.90
N GLY A 137 -20.44 5.37 -10.61
CA GLY A 137 -20.94 4.42 -11.61
C GLY A 137 -19.94 4.08 -12.72
N VAL A 138 -18.65 4.41 -12.53
CA VAL A 138 -17.59 4.15 -13.50
C VAL A 138 -16.97 2.80 -13.18
N ASP A 139 -17.18 1.78 -14.03
CA ASP A 139 -16.50 0.51 -13.82
C ASP A 139 -15.01 0.68 -14.08
N TRP A 140 -14.19 0.31 -13.11
CA TRP A 140 -12.74 0.40 -13.22
C TRP A 140 -12.18 -0.49 -14.34
N ARG A 141 -12.92 -1.50 -14.82
CA ARG A 141 -12.54 -2.30 -16.00
C ARG A 141 -12.63 -1.51 -17.32
N ASP A 142 -13.43 -0.45 -17.33
CA ASP A 142 -13.57 0.42 -18.50
C ASP A 142 -12.40 1.41 -18.66
N ILE A 143 -11.42 1.38 -17.74
CA ILE A 143 -10.22 2.22 -17.74
C ILE A 143 -8.98 1.38 -18.14
N VAL A 144 -7.98 2.01 -18.77
CA VAL A 144 -6.66 1.43 -18.99
C VAL A 144 -5.72 1.87 -17.87
N TRP A 145 -5.21 0.93 -17.08
CA TRP A 145 -4.39 1.23 -15.90
C TRP A 145 -2.91 1.14 -16.22
N LEU A 146 -2.17 2.23 -15.99
CA LEU A 146 -0.72 2.27 -16.11
C LEU A 146 -0.12 2.10 -14.73
N THR A 147 0.61 1.01 -14.50
CA THR A 147 1.24 0.70 -13.21
C THR A 147 2.71 1.07 -13.23
N GLU A 148 3.16 1.81 -12.23
CA GLU A 148 4.57 2.15 -12.04
C GLU A 148 5.36 0.95 -11.49
N ASN A 149 4.83 0.31 -10.44
CA ASN A 149 5.51 -0.72 -9.66
C ASN A 149 4.82 -2.09 -9.70
N ALA A 150 5.63 -3.16 -9.64
CA ALA A 150 5.13 -4.53 -9.59
C ALA A 150 4.21 -4.76 -8.40
N GLU A 151 3.31 -5.74 -8.52
CA GLU A 151 2.61 -6.21 -7.34
C GLU A 151 3.59 -6.93 -6.41
N GLU A 152 3.46 -6.70 -5.12
CA GLU A 152 4.22 -7.44 -4.11
C GLU A 152 3.88 -8.94 -4.17
N ILE A 153 2.58 -9.22 -4.29
CA ILE A 153 2.07 -10.57 -4.47
C ILE A 153 1.58 -10.71 -5.91
N ARG A 154 2.25 -11.57 -6.67
CA ARG A 154 1.90 -11.84 -8.07
C ARG A 154 0.45 -12.25 -8.18
N THR A 155 -0.30 -11.54 -9.02
CA THR A 155 -1.74 -11.75 -9.21
C THR A 155 -2.05 -11.78 -10.69
N ASP A 156 -2.89 -12.73 -11.11
CA ASP A 156 -3.51 -12.72 -12.44
C ASP A 156 -4.88 -12.03 -12.32
N TYR A 157 -5.06 -10.94 -13.06
CA TYR A 157 -6.28 -10.14 -13.04
C TYR A 157 -7.27 -10.53 -14.13
N GLY A 158 -6.94 -11.50 -15.00
CA GLY A 158 -7.77 -11.91 -16.13
C GLY A 158 -7.66 -10.97 -17.34
N ALA A 159 -8.23 -11.41 -18.46
CA ALA A 159 -8.15 -10.70 -19.74
C ALA A 159 -9.14 -9.51 -19.84
N ASP A 160 -10.13 -9.43 -18.95
CA ASP A 160 -11.11 -8.34 -18.88
C ASP A 160 -10.55 -7.07 -18.24
N VAL A 161 -9.34 -7.13 -17.67
CA VAL A 161 -8.69 -5.99 -17.01
C VAL A 161 -7.49 -5.52 -17.83
N ARG A 162 -7.49 -4.23 -18.21
CA ARG A 162 -6.43 -3.61 -19.01
C ARG A 162 -5.38 -2.97 -18.11
N ILE A 163 -4.25 -3.66 -17.92
CA ILE A 163 -3.11 -3.20 -17.13
C ILE A 163 -1.87 -3.15 -18.01
N GLU A 164 -1.17 -2.03 -18.02
CA GLU A 164 0.11 -1.84 -18.69
C GLU A 164 1.17 -1.39 -17.67
N ARG A 165 2.41 -1.86 -17.84
CA ARG A 165 3.56 -1.44 -17.02
C ARG A 165 4.19 -0.20 -17.65
N LEU A 166 4.36 0.86 -16.87
CA LEU A 166 5.15 2.01 -17.31
C LEU A 166 6.63 1.61 -17.47
N PRO A 167 7.35 2.17 -18.46
CA PRO A 167 8.79 1.97 -18.55
C PRO A 167 9.49 2.56 -17.31
N ALA A 168 10.63 2.00 -16.93
CA ALA A 168 11.41 2.54 -15.83
C ALA A 168 11.87 3.99 -16.12
N GLY A 169 11.72 4.88 -15.14
CA GLY A 169 12.21 6.27 -15.20
C GLY A 169 11.23 7.30 -15.79
N PHE A 170 9.92 6.99 -15.83
CA PHE A 170 8.84 7.93 -16.13
C PHE A 170 8.22 8.52 -14.86
#